data_AF-A0A7S1Z5T2-F1
#
_entry.id   AF-A0A7S1Z5T2-F1
#
_cell.length_a   1.000
_cell.length_b   1.000
_cell.length_c   1.000
_cell.angle_alpha   90.00
_cell.angle_beta   90.00
_cell.angle_gamma   90.00
#
_symmetry.space_group_name_H-M   'P 1'
#
loop_
_entity.id
_entity.type
_entity.pdbx_description
1 polymer ?
#
loop_
_entity_poly.entity_id
_entity_poly.type
_entity_poly.pdbx_seq_one_letter_code
_entity_poly.pdbx_strand_id
1 'polypeptide(L)'
;GGGGGGSWPNEVFLKQVLATDYVESRSDWSDLRRTLLYARTELRFYRDVLPLLIERHGFDAAPSVHYVRYDFEGWIDETEHATEGADASVNKEDLPDAEDKGGWLILQCVGSETHYQESPLSLEEAERCLNAAADLHAAAWMDEPLLRKAGEELSRASFNLRMRNPKELEGIEGAWDHFRGEFEDDLREAGLWTRSVKDLGRRVKVAARYVSDQLTPDPADMYATVVHGDYKAMNVMLPLDPTED
;
A
#
# COMPACT_ATOMS: atom_id res chain seq x y z
N GLY A 1 -37.68 3.66 -14.19
CA GLY A 1 -36.46 4.27 -14.74
C GLY A 1 -35.56 3.15 -15.17
N GLY A 2 -35.15 3.13 -16.44
CA GLY A 2 -34.43 2.01 -17.05
C GLY A 2 -33.05 1.82 -16.42
N GLY A 3 -32.88 0.70 -15.71
CA GLY A 3 -31.56 0.18 -15.38
C GLY A 3 -31.00 -0.47 -16.64
N GLY A 4 -30.00 0.16 -17.25
CA GLY A 4 -29.15 -0.52 -18.21
C GLY A 4 -28.42 -1.63 -17.48
N GLY A 5 -28.95 -2.85 -17.56
CA GLY A 5 -28.25 -4.05 -17.14
C GLY A 5 -27.08 -4.27 -18.08
N GLY A 6 -25.96 -3.60 -17.79
CA GLY A 6 -24.68 -3.97 -18.38
C GLY A 6 -24.38 -5.41 -17.98
N SER A 7 -24.21 -6.29 -18.96
CA SER A 7 -23.69 -7.62 -18.70
C SER A 7 -22.33 -7.49 -18.05
N TRP A 8 -22.10 -8.19 -16.94
CA TRP A 8 -20.77 -8.31 -16.35
C TRP A 8 -19.77 -8.86 -17.38
N PRO A 9 -18.49 -8.50 -17.31
CA PRO A 9 -17.47 -9.13 -18.13
C PRO A 9 -17.43 -10.64 -17.91
N ASN A 10 -16.99 -11.39 -18.91
CA ASN A 10 -16.87 -12.84 -18.81
C ASN A 10 -15.85 -13.28 -17.74
N GLU A 11 -14.84 -12.44 -17.45
CA GLU A 11 -13.81 -12.70 -16.47
C GLU A 11 -13.52 -11.47 -15.61
N VAL A 12 -13.60 -11.64 -14.29
CA VAL A 12 -13.31 -10.61 -13.29
C VAL A 12 -12.38 -11.16 -12.23
N PHE A 13 -11.53 -10.28 -11.69
CA PHE A 13 -10.72 -10.55 -10.52
C PHE A 13 -11.47 -10.04 -9.29
N LEU A 14 -11.79 -10.93 -8.35
CA LEU A 14 -12.36 -10.60 -7.06
C LEU A 14 -11.26 -10.61 -6.00
N LYS A 15 -11.04 -9.46 -5.37
CA LYS A 15 -10.29 -9.36 -4.13
C LYS A 15 -11.25 -9.13 -2.97
N GLN A 16 -11.12 -9.96 -1.96
CA GLN A 16 -11.86 -9.87 -0.71
C GLN A 16 -10.89 -9.68 0.44
N VAL A 17 -11.27 -8.82 1.37
CA VAL A 17 -10.58 -8.64 2.66
C VAL A 17 -11.63 -8.83 3.74
N LEU A 18 -11.42 -9.78 4.65
CA LEU A 18 -12.29 -9.99 5.80
C LEU A 18 -11.54 -9.67 7.09
N ALA A 19 -12.20 -8.98 8.03
CA ALA A 19 -11.59 -8.67 9.32
C ALA A 19 -11.24 -9.96 10.08
N THR A 20 -12.07 -11.00 9.95
CA THR A 20 -11.88 -12.34 10.53
C THR A 20 -10.50 -12.93 10.25
N ASP A 21 -9.92 -12.66 9.06
CA ASP A 21 -8.61 -13.20 8.66
C ASP A 21 -7.46 -12.60 9.48
N TYR A 22 -7.68 -11.45 10.12
CA TYR A 22 -6.65 -10.70 10.83
C TYR A 22 -6.83 -10.65 12.35
N VAL A 23 -8.07 -10.82 12.86
CA VAL A 23 -8.34 -10.68 14.29
C VAL A 23 -7.47 -11.63 15.11
N GLU A 24 -7.40 -12.91 14.73
CA GLU A 24 -6.66 -13.90 15.53
C GLU A 24 -5.14 -13.74 15.42
N SER A 25 -4.64 -13.27 14.27
CA SER A 25 -3.20 -13.20 13.98
C SER A 25 -2.51 -11.94 14.49
N ARG A 26 -3.27 -10.97 15.03
CA ARG A 26 -2.73 -9.68 15.54
C ARG A 26 -2.92 -9.58 17.05
N SER A 27 -1.81 -9.46 17.78
CA SER A 27 -1.83 -9.45 19.26
C SER A 27 -2.37 -8.16 19.87
N ASP A 28 -2.32 -7.04 19.16
CA ASP A 28 -2.79 -5.75 19.67
C ASP A 28 -3.49 -4.91 18.61
N TRP A 29 -4.20 -3.88 19.07
CA TRP A 29 -4.97 -2.98 18.22
C TRP A 29 -4.12 -2.22 17.22
N SER A 30 -2.89 -1.81 17.57
CA SER A 30 -2.04 -1.02 16.68
C SER A 30 -1.70 -1.79 15.40
N ASP A 31 -1.35 -3.07 15.56
CA ASP A 31 -1.03 -3.94 14.43
C ASP A 31 -2.26 -4.36 13.61
N LEU A 32 -3.38 -4.61 14.28
CA LEU A 32 -4.66 -4.91 13.62
C LEU A 32 -5.15 -3.71 12.81
N ARG A 33 -5.25 -2.53 13.43
CA ARG A 33 -5.65 -1.27 12.79
C ARG A 33 -4.80 -0.96 11.57
N ARG A 34 -3.47 -1.06 11.70
CA ARG A 34 -2.54 -0.84 10.58
C ARG A 34 -2.83 -1.79 9.41
N THR A 35 -3.09 -3.05 9.69
CA THR A 35 -3.44 -4.05 8.65
C THR A 35 -4.75 -3.68 7.95
N LEU A 36 -5.78 -3.31 8.71
CA LEU A 36 -7.07 -2.91 8.16
C LEU A 36 -6.99 -1.59 7.37
N LEU A 37 -6.16 -0.64 7.81
CA LEU A 37 -5.89 0.59 7.07
C LEU A 37 -5.22 0.32 5.72
N TYR A 38 -4.32 -0.67 5.62
CA TYR A 38 -3.74 -1.06 4.32
C TYR A 38 -4.80 -1.62 3.38
N ALA A 39 -5.68 -2.48 3.86
CA ALA A 39 -6.79 -2.98 3.05
C ALA A 39 -7.74 -1.86 2.63
N ARG A 40 -8.12 -0.98 3.57
CA ARG A 40 -8.98 0.19 3.28
C ARG A 40 -8.32 1.15 2.30
N THR A 41 -7.00 1.33 2.37
CA THR A 41 -6.22 2.19 1.45
C THR A 41 -6.38 1.75 0.01
N GLU A 42 -6.31 0.45 -0.26
CA GLU A 42 -6.50 -0.07 -1.61
C GLU A 42 -7.92 0.16 -2.11
N LEU A 43 -8.92 -0.12 -1.27
CA LEU A 43 -10.32 0.07 -1.63
C LEU A 43 -10.65 1.55 -1.86
N ARG A 44 -10.15 2.46 -1.02
CA ARG A 44 -10.30 3.90 -1.22
C ARG A 44 -9.56 4.43 -2.43
N PHE A 45 -8.39 3.88 -2.75
CA PHE A 45 -7.69 4.28 -3.96
C PHE A 45 -8.57 4.05 -5.19
N TYR A 46 -9.12 2.84 -5.37
CA TYR A 46 -9.98 2.53 -6.51
C TYR A 46 -11.34 3.22 -6.47
N ARG A 47 -11.91 3.46 -5.28
CA ARG A 47 -13.23 4.09 -5.12
C ARG A 47 -13.21 5.61 -5.25
N ASP A 48 -12.20 6.28 -4.68
CA ASP A 48 -12.24 7.72 -4.42
C ASP A 48 -11.12 8.52 -5.07
N VAL A 49 -9.96 7.92 -5.34
CA VAL A 49 -8.77 8.62 -5.84
C VAL A 49 -8.56 8.36 -7.33
N LEU A 50 -8.60 7.11 -7.76
CA LEU A 50 -8.44 6.72 -9.16
C LEU A 50 -9.47 7.40 -10.08
N PRO A 51 -10.78 7.49 -9.74
CA PRO A 51 -11.73 8.22 -10.58
C PRO A 51 -11.35 9.69 -10.78
N LEU A 52 -10.79 10.35 -9.75
CA LEU A 52 -10.34 11.74 -9.86
C LEU A 52 -9.11 11.87 -10.76
N LEU A 53 -8.18 10.91 -10.71
CA LEU A 53 -7.01 10.87 -11.60
C LEU A 53 -7.44 10.69 -13.07
N ILE A 54 -8.40 9.78 -13.33
CA ILE A 54 -8.96 9.55 -14.67
C ILE A 54 -9.71 10.80 -15.15
N GLU A 55 -10.69 11.28 -14.38
CA GLU A 55 -11.61 12.35 -14.81
C GLU A 55 -10.93 13.71 -15.02
N ARG A 56 -9.93 14.03 -14.19
CA ARG A 56 -9.27 15.34 -14.23
C ARG A 56 -8.04 15.37 -15.10
N HIS A 57 -7.30 14.26 -15.16
CA HIS A 57 -5.95 14.23 -15.72
C HIS A 57 -5.77 13.17 -16.81
N GLY A 58 -6.80 12.35 -17.08
CA GLY A 58 -6.76 11.37 -18.15
C GLY A 58 -5.83 10.19 -17.88
N PHE A 59 -5.50 9.90 -16.61
CA PHE A 59 -4.72 8.72 -16.28
C PHE A 59 -5.52 7.45 -16.64
N ASP A 60 -4.93 6.55 -17.43
CA ASP A 60 -5.60 5.39 -18.02
C ASP A 60 -4.86 4.06 -17.79
N ALA A 61 -3.62 4.10 -17.30
CA ALA A 61 -2.83 2.93 -16.90
C ALA A 61 -3.33 2.28 -15.59
N ALA A 62 -4.62 1.94 -15.54
CA ALA A 62 -5.30 1.31 -14.42
C ALA A 62 -6.31 0.25 -14.89
N PRO A 63 -6.55 -0.82 -14.11
CA PRO A 63 -7.58 -1.79 -14.44
C PRO A 63 -8.97 -1.15 -14.37
N SER A 64 -9.88 -1.64 -15.22
CA SER A 64 -11.29 -1.26 -15.11
C SER A 64 -11.89 -1.79 -13.80
N VAL A 65 -12.51 -0.90 -13.03
CA VAL A 65 -13.11 -1.20 -11.73
C VAL A 65 -14.62 -1.36 -11.89
N HIS A 66 -15.17 -2.52 -11.53
CA HIS A 66 -16.61 -2.78 -11.63
C HIS A 66 -17.34 -2.60 -10.30
N TYR A 67 -16.66 -2.86 -9.18
CA TYR A 67 -17.28 -2.78 -7.86
C TYR A 67 -16.23 -2.55 -6.79
N VAL A 68 -16.50 -1.62 -5.87
CA VAL A 68 -15.73 -1.43 -4.65
C VAL A 68 -16.69 -1.16 -3.51
N ARG A 69 -16.57 -1.92 -2.42
CA ARG A 69 -17.29 -1.67 -1.17
C ARG A 69 -16.49 -2.16 0.01
N TYR A 70 -16.58 -1.46 1.13
CA TYR A 70 -16.10 -1.95 2.41
C TYR A 70 -16.95 -1.44 3.56
N ASP A 71 -16.85 -2.12 4.69
CA ASP A 71 -17.41 -1.77 5.98
C ASP A 71 -16.43 -2.19 7.07
N PHE A 72 -15.89 -1.19 7.75
CA PHE A 72 -15.10 -1.36 8.96
C PHE A 72 -15.66 -0.48 10.09
N GLU A 73 -16.95 -0.13 10.04
CA GLU A 73 -17.60 0.73 11.03
C GLU A 73 -17.43 0.16 12.45
N GLY A 74 -17.07 1.02 13.40
CA GLY A 74 -16.78 0.63 14.78
C GLY A 74 -15.40 0.00 14.97
N TRP A 75 -14.60 -0.10 13.91
CA TRP A 75 -13.20 -0.52 13.94
C TRP A 75 -12.30 0.61 13.42
N ILE A 76 -12.45 0.96 12.14
CA ILE A 76 -11.80 2.11 11.50
C ILE A 76 -12.80 2.93 10.72
N ASP A 77 -13.32 3.99 11.34
CA ASP A 77 -14.43 4.77 10.81
C ASP A 77 -14.06 5.51 9.51
N GLU A 78 -15.08 5.85 8.73
CA GLU A 78 -14.89 6.47 7.41
C GLU A 78 -14.20 7.85 7.48
N THR A 79 -14.35 8.56 8.59
CA THR A 79 -13.70 9.86 8.80
C THR A 79 -12.31 9.74 9.42
N GLU A 80 -11.88 8.54 9.79
CA GLU A 80 -10.61 8.36 10.47
C GLU A 80 -9.43 8.53 9.52
N HIS A 81 -8.47 9.39 9.91
CA HIS A 81 -7.27 9.63 9.13
C HIS A 81 -6.39 8.38 9.04
N ALA A 82 -6.03 8.01 7.82
CA ALA A 82 -5.16 6.86 7.57
C ALA A 82 -3.68 7.14 7.87
N THR A 83 -3.34 8.27 8.50
CA THR A 83 -1.95 8.70 8.79
C THR A 83 -1.66 8.89 10.26
N GLU A 84 -2.67 8.71 11.11
CA GLU A 84 -2.53 8.84 12.57
C GLU A 84 -2.16 7.52 13.21
N GLY A 85 -1.50 7.59 14.37
CA GLY A 85 -1.20 6.42 15.18
C GLY A 85 -2.47 5.84 15.78
N ALA A 86 -2.43 4.54 16.11
CA ALA A 86 -3.54 3.89 16.80
C ALA A 86 -3.76 4.51 18.20
N ASP A 87 -5.01 4.70 18.60
CA ASP A 87 -5.36 5.07 19.96
C ASP A 87 -5.03 3.91 20.91
N ALA A 88 -4.08 4.14 21.83
CA ALA A 88 -3.63 3.15 22.79
C ALA A 88 -4.69 2.78 23.85
N SER A 89 -5.78 3.53 23.93
CA SER A 89 -6.90 3.25 24.84
C SER A 89 -7.90 2.23 24.27
N VAL A 90 -7.88 1.99 22.95
CA VAL A 90 -8.76 1.01 22.32
C VAL A 90 -8.31 -0.39 22.70
N ASN A 91 -9.20 -1.12 23.38
CA ASN A 91 -8.99 -2.52 23.61
C ASN A 91 -9.53 -3.35 22.44
N LYS A 92 -8.69 -4.21 21.88
CA LYS A 92 -9.06 -5.07 20.75
C LYS A 92 -10.19 -6.04 21.11
N GLU A 93 -10.26 -6.51 22.34
CA GLU A 93 -11.33 -7.43 22.77
C GLU A 93 -12.70 -6.76 22.88
N ASP A 94 -12.76 -5.42 22.91
CA ASP A 94 -14.00 -4.65 22.99
C ASP A 94 -14.54 -4.27 21.59
N LEU A 95 -13.86 -4.70 20.51
CA LEU A 95 -14.30 -4.42 19.14
C LEU A 95 -15.61 -5.17 18.80
N PRO A 96 -16.47 -4.60 17.93
CA PRO A 96 -17.65 -5.29 17.41
C PRO A 96 -17.30 -6.61 16.71
N ASP A 97 -18.30 -7.45 16.46
CA ASP A 97 -18.10 -8.69 15.70
C ASP A 97 -17.44 -8.43 14.33
N ALA A 98 -16.51 -9.30 13.96
CA ALA A 98 -15.73 -9.23 12.74
C ALA A 98 -16.43 -9.88 11.54
N GLU A 99 -17.45 -10.72 11.75
CA GLU A 99 -18.09 -11.52 10.69
C GLU A 99 -18.59 -10.68 9.50
N ASP A 100 -19.11 -9.47 9.78
CA ASP A 100 -19.63 -8.56 8.76
C ASP A 100 -18.64 -7.45 8.36
N LYS A 101 -17.39 -7.49 8.83
CA LYS A 101 -16.39 -6.44 8.61
C LYS A 101 -15.39 -6.85 7.54
N GLY A 102 -15.20 -5.99 6.55
CA GLY A 102 -14.37 -6.30 5.40
C GLY A 102 -14.63 -5.44 4.18
N GLY A 103 -14.19 -5.91 3.02
CA GLY A 103 -14.43 -5.26 1.75
C GLY A 103 -14.17 -6.13 0.54
N TRP A 104 -14.67 -5.66 -0.59
CA TRP A 104 -14.64 -6.32 -1.88
C TRP A 104 -14.24 -5.33 -2.97
N LEU A 105 -13.38 -5.81 -3.86
CA LEU A 105 -12.93 -5.13 -5.07
C LEU A 105 -13.09 -6.09 -6.24
N ILE A 106 -13.83 -5.67 -7.26
CA ILE A 106 -14.01 -6.42 -8.51
C ILE A 106 -13.39 -5.61 -9.64
N LEU A 107 -12.35 -6.17 -10.23
CA LEU A 107 -11.62 -5.60 -11.36
C LEU A 107 -11.88 -6.44 -12.62
N GLN A 108 -11.81 -5.81 -13.78
CA GLN A 108 -11.77 -6.53 -15.05
C GLN A 108 -10.46 -7.33 -15.14
N CYS A 109 -10.53 -8.60 -15.52
CA CYS A 109 -9.33 -9.36 -15.86
C CYS A 109 -8.72 -8.83 -17.15
N VAL A 110 -7.39 -8.78 -17.19
CA VAL A 110 -6.65 -8.49 -18.41
C VAL A 110 -6.23 -9.82 -19.03
N GLY A 111 -6.65 -10.07 -20.28
CA GLY A 111 -6.43 -11.35 -20.94
C GLY A 111 -5.01 -11.49 -21.50
N SER A 112 -4.49 -12.73 -21.50
CA SER A 112 -3.17 -13.06 -22.06
C SER A 112 -3.04 -12.80 -23.57
N GLU A 113 -4.15 -12.53 -24.24
CA GLU A 113 -4.20 -12.14 -25.67
C GLU A 113 -3.90 -10.65 -25.89
N THR A 114 -3.93 -9.84 -24.81
CA THR A 114 -3.72 -8.39 -24.88
C THR A 114 -2.52 -7.96 -24.04
N HIS A 115 -2.25 -8.66 -22.94
CA HIS A 115 -1.20 -8.31 -22.00
C HIS A 115 -0.41 -9.53 -21.55
N TYR A 116 0.79 -9.29 -21.05
CA TYR A 116 1.65 -10.29 -20.44
C TYR A 116 2.32 -9.75 -19.18
N GLN A 117 2.93 -10.64 -18.41
CA GLN A 117 3.68 -10.32 -17.21
C GLN A 117 4.97 -11.15 -17.20
N GLU A 118 6.11 -10.50 -16.96
CA GLU A 118 7.42 -11.16 -16.99
C GLU A 118 8.37 -10.61 -15.92
N SER A 119 9.33 -11.43 -15.51
CA SER A 119 10.43 -11.04 -14.62
C SER A 119 11.63 -11.99 -14.86
N PRO A 120 12.84 -11.48 -15.13
CA PRO A 120 13.21 -10.06 -15.17
C PRO A 120 12.68 -9.34 -16.42
N LEU A 121 12.51 -8.02 -16.32
CA LEU A 121 12.15 -7.15 -17.44
C LEU A 121 13.39 -6.85 -18.30
N SER A 122 13.19 -6.73 -19.61
CA SER A 122 14.11 -6.06 -20.52
C SER A 122 14.20 -4.55 -20.25
N LEU A 123 15.15 -3.87 -20.90
CA LEU A 123 15.31 -2.43 -20.75
C LEU A 123 14.07 -1.66 -21.26
N GLU A 124 13.52 -2.06 -22.40
CA GLU A 124 12.35 -1.41 -23.02
C GLU A 124 11.09 -1.59 -22.14
N GLU A 125 10.92 -2.77 -21.56
CA GLU A 125 9.81 -3.05 -20.63
C GLU A 125 9.95 -2.28 -19.32
N ALA A 126 11.17 -2.17 -18.79
CA ALA A 126 11.44 -1.36 -17.62
C ALA A 126 11.14 0.13 -17.88
N GLU A 127 11.47 0.64 -19.07
CA GLU A 127 11.14 2.00 -19.49
C GLU A 127 9.62 2.23 -19.55
N ARG A 128 8.86 1.30 -20.16
CA ARG A 128 7.39 1.36 -20.18
C ARG A 128 6.78 1.38 -18.78
N CYS A 129 7.26 0.51 -17.90
CA CYS A 129 6.85 0.50 -16.50
C CYS A 129 7.12 1.86 -15.81
N LEU A 130 8.33 2.41 -15.98
CA LEU A 130 8.70 3.68 -15.38
C LEU A 130 7.89 4.85 -15.94
N ASN A 131 7.54 4.83 -17.23
CA ASN A 131 6.65 5.81 -17.84
C ASN A 131 5.25 5.74 -17.23
N ALA A 132 4.64 4.55 -17.12
CA ALA A 132 3.32 4.42 -16.47
C ALA A 132 3.32 4.91 -15.01
N ALA A 133 4.41 4.64 -14.26
CA ALA A 133 4.57 5.18 -12.91
C ALA A 133 4.74 6.71 -12.90
N ALA A 134 5.48 7.26 -13.87
CA ALA A 134 5.63 8.69 -14.04
C ALA A 134 4.30 9.36 -14.42
N ASP A 135 3.48 8.72 -15.24
CA ASP A 135 2.15 9.22 -15.63
C ASP A 135 1.19 9.25 -14.45
N LEU A 136 1.19 8.20 -13.61
CA LEU A 136 0.45 8.23 -12.34
C LEU A 136 0.92 9.41 -11.46
N HIS A 137 2.23 9.61 -11.36
CA HIS A 137 2.76 10.70 -10.55
C HIS A 137 2.42 12.08 -11.12
N ALA A 138 2.50 12.23 -12.44
CA ALA A 138 2.18 13.46 -13.14
C ALA A 138 0.68 13.80 -13.03
N ALA A 139 -0.20 12.79 -13.08
CA ALA A 139 -1.63 12.97 -12.90
C ALA A 139 -2.01 13.50 -11.51
N ALA A 140 -1.22 13.23 -10.48
CA ALA A 140 -1.45 13.79 -9.14
C ALA A 140 -0.74 15.14 -8.91
N TRP A 141 0.20 15.51 -9.78
CA TRP A 141 1.12 16.61 -9.55
C TRP A 141 0.40 17.96 -9.48
N MET A 142 0.66 18.73 -8.42
CA MET A 142 0.08 20.05 -8.16
C MET A 142 -1.46 20.09 -8.01
N ASP A 143 -2.17 18.95 -8.04
CA ASP A 143 -3.60 18.88 -7.67
C ASP A 143 -3.71 18.79 -6.14
N GLU A 144 -3.47 19.92 -5.45
CA GLU A 144 -3.48 19.99 -3.99
C GLU A 144 -4.78 19.42 -3.37
N PRO A 145 -6.00 19.68 -3.90
CA PRO A 145 -7.22 19.04 -3.39
C PRO A 145 -7.19 17.51 -3.46
N LEU A 146 -6.72 16.93 -4.56
CA LEU A 146 -6.56 15.48 -4.70
C LEU A 146 -5.48 14.96 -3.74
N LEU A 147 -4.33 15.62 -3.66
CA LEU A 147 -3.22 15.23 -2.79
C LEU A 147 -3.59 15.32 -1.31
N ARG A 148 -4.40 16.32 -0.92
CA ARG A 148 -4.92 16.46 0.45
C ARG A 148 -5.87 15.32 0.78
N LYS A 149 -6.83 15.03 -0.11
CA LYS A 149 -7.74 13.88 0.04
C LYS A 149 -6.95 12.58 0.16
N ALA A 150 -6.02 12.33 -0.76
CA ALA A 150 -5.19 11.13 -0.72
C ALA A 150 -4.33 11.07 0.55
N GLY A 151 -3.75 12.19 0.97
CA GLY A 151 -2.91 12.29 2.16
C GLY A 151 -3.65 12.12 3.49
N GLU A 152 -4.98 12.28 3.51
CA GLU A 152 -5.85 12.05 4.67
C GLU A 152 -6.47 10.64 4.67
N GLU A 153 -6.86 10.16 3.49
CA GLU A 153 -7.67 8.94 3.33
C GLU A 153 -6.85 7.69 3.02
N LEU A 154 -5.67 7.83 2.42
CA LEU A 154 -4.76 6.72 2.09
C LEU A 154 -3.65 6.61 3.14
N SER A 155 -3.30 5.37 3.49
CA SER A 155 -2.17 5.09 4.35
C SER A 155 -0.86 5.45 3.64
N ARG A 156 0.03 6.17 4.32
CA ARG A 156 1.39 6.51 3.85
C ARG A 156 2.39 5.34 3.93
N ALA A 157 1.88 4.11 3.75
CA ALA A 157 2.63 2.86 3.75
C ALA A 157 3.48 2.61 5.02
N SER A 158 4.28 1.55 4.97
CA SER A 158 5.08 1.01 6.08
C SER A 158 6.23 1.89 6.55
N PHE A 159 6.52 2.99 5.85
CA PHE A 159 7.64 3.90 6.15
C PHE A 159 7.25 5.06 7.07
N ASN A 160 5.95 5.35 7.21
CA ASN A 160 5.49 6.37 8.16
C ASN A 160 5.49 5.80 9.59
N LEU A 161 6.46 6.23 10.40
CA LEU A 161 6.63 5.76 11.77
C LEU A 161 5.43 6.05 12.67
N ARG A 162 4.61 7.07 12.39
CA ARG A 162 3.44 7.39 13.23
C ARG A 162 2.39 6.27 13.23
N MET A 163 2.29 5.52 12.12
CA MET A 163 1.36 4.39 12.02
C MET A 163 1.93 3.08 12.53
N ARG A 164 3.24 3.02 12.80
CA ARG A 164 3.88 1.79 13.30
C ARG A 164 3.68 1.68 14.80
N ASN A 165 3.66 0.43 15.28
CA ASN A 165 3.74 0.18 16.70
C ASN A 165 5.08 0.72 17.24
N PRO A 166 5.09 1.72 18.16
CA PRO A 166 6.32 2.35 18.63
C PRO A 166 7.34 1.36 19.20
N LYS A 167 6.85 0.25 19.75
CA LYS A 167 7.66 -0.85 20.30
C LYS A 167 8.58 -1.48 19.26
N GLU A 168 8.20 -1.50 17.98
CA GLU A 168 9.03 -2.04 16.90
C GLU A 168 10.36 -1.29 16.77
N LEU A 169 10.30 0.05 16.74
CA LEU A 169 11.49 0.87 16.59
C LEU A 169 12.30 0.94 17.89
N GLU A 170 11.64 0.92 19.04
CA GLU A 170 12.31 0.84 20.34
C GLU A 170 13.16 -0.44 20.44
N GLY A 171 12.61 -1.58 20.02
CA GLY A 171 13.20 -2.91 20.10
C GLY A 171 14.14 -3.30 18.95
N ILE A 172 14.29 -2.47 17.91
CA ILE A 172 15.04 -2.84 16.68
C ILE A 172 16.50 -3.22 16.93
N GLU A 173 17.14 -2.59 17.92
CA GLU A 173 18.53 -2.89 18.29
C GLU A 173 18.64 -4.30 18.89
N GLY A 174 17.75 -4.65 19.82
CA GLY A 174 17.71 -5.98 20.43
C GLY A 174 17.32 -7.06 19.44
N ALA A 175 16.35 -6.78 18.56
CA ALA A 175 15.94 -7.71 17.50
C ALA A 175 17.10 -7.98 16.52
N TRP A 176 17.84 -6.94 16.14
CA TRP A 176 19.02 -7.09 15.29
C TRP A 176 20.15 -7.86 15.99
N ASP A 177 20.38 -7.58 17.27
CA ASP A 177 21.38 -8.27 18.09
C ASP A 177 21.09 -9.76 18.23
N HIS A 178 19.82 -10.12 18.42
CA HIS A 178 19.39 -11.51 18.42
C HIS A 178 19.60 -12.16 17.05
N PHE A 179 19.07 -11.55 15.98
CA PHE A 179 19.22 -12.06 14.61
C PHE A 179 20.68 -12.31 14.25
N ARG A 180 21.57 -11.33 14.44
CA ARG A 180 23.00 -11.51 14.11
C ARG A 180 23.68 -12.56 14.98
N GLY A 181 23.21 -12.80 16.20
CA GLY A 181 23.73 -13.84 17.09
C GLY A 181 23.45 -15.24 16.55
N GLU A 182 22.24 -15.49 16.02
CA GLU A 182 21.86 -16.76 15.42
C GLU A 182 22.68 -17.10 14.16
N PHE A 183 23.16 -16.09 13.43
CA PHE A 183 23.94 -16.24 12.20
C PHE A 183 25.43 -15.89 12.37
N GLU A 184 25.96 -15.91 13.60
CA GLU A 184 27.31 -15.42 13.87
C GLU A 184 28.39 -16.16 13.05
N ASP A 185 28.33 -17.49 13.03
CA ASP A 185 29.33 -18.31 12.32
C ASP A 185 29.28 -18.07 10.81
N ASP A 186 28.08 -18.05 10.21
CA ASP A 186 27.88 -17.77 8.77
C ASP A 186 28.40 -16.38 8.40
N LEU A 187 28.10 -15.37 9.23
CA LEU A 187 28.56 -14.00 9.01
C LEU A 187 30.08 -13.86 9.16
N ARG A 188 30.71 -14.65 10.03
CA ARG A 188 32.17 -14.69 10.16
C ARG A 188 32.82 -15.37 8.95
N GLU A 189 32.29 -16.51 8.52
CA GLU A 189 32.78 -17.24 7.34
C GLU A 189 32.68 -16.39 6.07
N ALA A 190 31.57 -15.65 5.90
CA ALA A 190 31.35 -14.74 4.79
C ALA A 190 32.16 -13.42 4.89
N GLY A 191 32.92 -13.20 5.98
CA GLY A 191 33.65 -11.95 6.22
C GLY A 191 32.76 -10.74 6.49
N LEU A 192 31.48 -10.97 6.81
CA LEU A 192 30.47 -9.95 7.07
C LEU A 192 30.39 -9.55 8.55
N TRP A 193 31.07 -10.23 9.47
CA TRP A 193 31.10 -9.94 10.91
C TRP A 193 31.87 -8.65 11.30
N THR A 194 31.50 -7.56 10.64
CA THR A 194 32.14 -6.24 10.72
C THR A 194 31.39 -5.34 11.70
N ARG A 195 32.03 -4.23 12.09
CA ARG A 195 31.35 -3.17 12.87
C ARG A 195 30.10 -2.64 12.16
N SER A 196 30.13 -2.53 10.83
CA SER A 196 29.01 -2.03 10.04
C SER A 196 27.74 -2.89 10.20
N VAL A 197 27.92 -4.21 10.19
CA VAL A 197 26.84 -5.19 10.42
C VAL A 197 26.41 -5.19 11.88
N LYS A 198 27.34 -5.18 12.84
CA LYS A 198 27.00 -5.14 14.27
C LYS A 198 26.18 -3.90 14.65
N ASP A 199 26.55 -2.74 14.11
CA ASP A 199 25.90 -1.45 14.42
C ASP A 199 24.62 -1.20 13.58
N LEU A 200 24.17 -2.15 12.72
CA LEU A 200 23.08 -1.91 11.78
C LEU A 200 21.75 -1.57 12.49
N GLY A 201 21.35 -2.30 13.53
CA GLY A 201 20.13 -1.99 14.29
C GLY A 201 20.11 -0.55 14.82
N ARG A 202 21.21 -0.08 15.40
CA ARG A 202 21.35 1.31 15.87
C ARG A 202 21.28 2.30 14.70
N ARG A 203 21.95 2.01 13.58
CA ARG A 203 21.93 2.88 12.38
C ARG A 203 20.53 3.00 11.80
N VAL A 204 19.80 1.89 11.71
CA VAL A 204 18.40 1.86 11.28
C VAL A 204 17.55 2.71 12.22
N LYS A 205 17.70 2.53 13.53
CA LYS A 205 16.96 3.33 14.53
C LYS A 205 17.17 4.83 14.37
N VAL A 206 18.43 5.25 14.19
CA VAL A 206 18.79 6.66 13.98
C VAL A 206 18.23 7.19 12.66
N ALA A 207 18.32 6.42 11.58
CA ALA A 207 17.85 6.84 10.26
C ALA A 207 16.33 6.82 10.12
N ALA A 208 15.63 5.97 10.85
CA ALA A 208 14.19 5.71 10.67
C ALA A 208 13.35 6.99 10.76
N ARG A 209 13.64 7.87 11.74
CA ARG A 209 12.91 9.14 11.87
C ARG A 209 13.14 10.05 10.68
N TYR A 210 14.39 10.22 10.27
CA TYR A 210 14.72 11.02 9.10
C TYR A 210 14.02 10.48 7.84
N VAL A 211 14.11 9.17 7.59
CA VAL A 211 13.47 8.52 6.44
C VAL A 211 11.95 8.71 6.48
N SER A 212 11.32 8.50 7.64
CA SER A 212 9.88 8.73 7.81
C SER A 212 9.49 10.17 7.51
N ASP A 213 10.26 11.14 8.00
CA ASP A 213 9.99 12.57 7.78
C ASP A 213 10.14 12.93 6.29
N GLN A 214 11.15 12.39 5.59
CA GLN A 214 11.34 12.62 4.15
C GLN A 214 10.26 11.94 3.28
N LEU A 215 9.68 10.83 3.73
CA LEU A 215 8.64 10.09 3.03
C LEU A 215 7.22 10.52 3.44
N THR A 216 7.09 11.66 4.11
CA THR A 216 5.82 12.23 4.57
C THR A 216 5.67 13.66 4.04
N PRO A 217 5.66 13.89 2.71
CA PRO A 217 5.52 15.23 2.16
C PRO A 217 4.18 15.86 2.54
N ASP A 218 4.14 17.19 2.59
CA ASP A 218 2.90 17.94 2.67
C ASP A 218 2.21 17.92 1.29
N PRO A 219 0.88 17.80 1.21
CA PRO A 219 0.15 17.88 -0.06
C PRO A 219 0.44 19.13 -0.91
N ALA A 220 0.89 20.23 -0.29
CA ALA A 220 1.27 21.46 -0.98
C ALA A 220 2.76 21.50 -1.40
N ASP A 221 3.56 20.49 -1.07
CA ASP A 221 4.96 20.41 -1.49
C ASP A 221 5.04 20.26 -3.02
N MET A 222 6.03 20.92 -3.63
CA MET A 222 6.21 20.99 -5.09
C MET A 222 6.25 19.64 -5.81
N TYR A 223 6.70 18.59 -5.12
CA TYR A 223 6.85 17.24 -5.67
C TYR A 223 6.01 16.21 -4.91
N ALA A 224 4.98 16.65 -4.16
CA ALA A 224 4.01 15.74 -3.59
C ALA A 224 3.24 15.02 -4.70
N THR A 225 3.07 13.71 -4.51
CA THR A 225 2.43 12.83 -5.49
C THR A 225 1.76 11.65 -4.79
N VAL A 226 0.92 10.92 -5.53
CA VAL A 226 0.32 9.65 -5.09
C VAL A 226 1.18 8.49 -5.56
N VAL A 227 1.46 7.56 -4.65
CA VAL A 227 2.04 6.24 -4.99
C VAL A 227 1.02 5.19 -4.58
N HIS A 228 0.79 4.20 -5.43
CA HIS A 228 -0.13 3.11 -5.15
C HIS A 228 0.48 1.75 -5.49
N GLY A 229 0.22 0.77 -4.63
CA GLY A 229 0.64 -0.62 -4.83
C GLY A 229 2.11 -0.89 -4.50
N ASP A 230 2.46 -2.17 -4.60
CA ASP A 230 3.83 -2.67 -4.54
C ASP A 230 4.36 -2.75 -5.98
N TYR A 231 4.98 -1.67 -6.45
CA TYR A 231 5.41 -1.56 -7.84
C TYR A 231 6.64 -2.43 -8.10
N LYS A 232 6.41 -3.64 -8.63
CA LYS A 232 7.44 -4.62 -9.00
C LYS A 232 7.06 -5.33 -10.30
N ALA A 233 8.04 -5.82 -11.05
CA ALA A 233 7.85 -6.47 -12.35
C ALA A 233 6.72 -7.53 -12.34
N MET A 234 6.68 -8.38 -11.30
CA MET A 234 5.65 -9.42 -11.15
C MET A 234 4.24 -8.90 -10.79
N ASN A 235 4.04 -7.59 -10.68
CA ASN A 235 2.75 -6.96 -10.42
C ASN A 235 2.28 -6.07 -11.57
N VAL A 236 3.11 -5.87 -12.61
CA VAL A 236 2.74 -5.06 -13.77
C VAL A 236 2.28 -5.99 -14.89
N MET A 237 1.23 -5.58 -15.62
CA MET A 237 0.77 -6.22 -16.84
C MET A 237 1.11 -5.28 -18.00
N LEU A 238 1.95 -5.74 -18.92
CA LEU A 238 2.39 -4.98 -20.07
C LEU A 238 1.55 -5.34 -21.29
N PRO A 239 1.08 -4.38 -22.10
CA PRO A 239 0.42 -4.69 -23.35
C PRO A 239 1.37 -5.40 -24.32
N LEU A 240 0.85 -6.38 -25.06
CA LEU A 240 1.58 -7.12 -26.11
C LEU A 240 1.92 -6.22 -27.30
N ASP A 241 1.02 -5.30 -27.65
CA ASP A 241 1.29 -4.24 -28.62
C ASP A 241 1.57 -2.92 -27.88
N PRO A 242 2.81 -2.40 -27.91
CA PRO A 242 3.18 -1.16 -27.23
C PRO A 242 2.56 0.10 -27.85
N THR A 243 1.76 -0.03 -28.91
CA THR A 243 0.99 1.08 -29.50
C THR A 243 -0.47 1.14 -29.06
N GLU A 244 -0.93 0.14 -28.30
CA GLU A 244 -2.27 0.09 -27.69
C GLU A 244 -2.26 0.59 -26.23
N ASP A 245 -1.57 1.71 -25.98
CA ASP A 245 -1.70 2.50 -24.75
C ASP A 245 -2.55 3.76 -25.05
#